data_AF-A0A1Y1ZDS0-F1
#
_entry.id   AF-A0A1Y1ZDS0-F1
#
_cell.length_a   1.000
_cell.length_b   1.000
_cell.length_c   1.000
_cell.angle_alpha   90.00
_cell.angle_beta   90.00
_cell.angle_gamma   90.00
#
_symmetry.space_group_name_H-M   'P 1'
#
loop_
_entity.id
_entity.type
_entity.pdbx_description
1 polymer ?
#
loop_
_entity_poly.entity_id
_entity_poly.type
_entity_poly.pdbx_seq_one_letter_code
_entity_poly.pdbx_strand_id
1 'polypeptide(L)'
;MILNIPFGILVVALMPAVRGGEKFCQKEYANTKENCSKFSFTSTQCKDTQSNERFYDLAGWVPAEISEEGKLKAQILTNVFENGSPVFGYPNCEILGDKRGYTCGRVGFTTGTGDALAVIDRYTGGQEAYSPFAKYTKRLQELDQLSLCDNRRNDTTGLEGFDKVWIQAACRDPRFRHAQDAVNDEMYFTPAMKFAGKVLLETNIGKAVFYDTIVQHGWQVNEDQINIVQIMKLTGPRGNMTEVEYLEKFLSVRRQMLCCYPDHTWPQSADRISDLQSVLKDKVESNDLNLAMPIKLPNYGAVITGKEYVNKKSKLCKV
;
A
#
# COMPACT_ATOMS: atom_id res chain seq x y z
N MET A 1 -2.44 -0.77 25.20
CA MET A 1 -2.11 0.66 25.12
C MET A 1 -2.09 1.00 23.65
N ILE A 2 -3.13 1.67 23.14
CA ILE A 2 -3.18 2.07 21.73
C ILE A 2 -2.17 3.21 21.60
N LEU A 3 -1.04 2.93 20.97
CA LEU A 3 -0.02 3.92 20.65
C LEU A 3 -0.67 4.94 19.71
N ASN A 4 -0.91 6.16 20.22
CA ASN A 4 -1.26 7.33 19.41
C ASN A 4 -0.04 7.72 18.58
N ILE A 5 0.24 6.97 17.51
CA ILE A 5 1.29 7.31 16.56
C ILE A 5 0.64 8.11 15.43
N PRO A 6 1.09 9.35 15.18
CA PRO A 6 0.59 10.15 14.09
C PRO A 6 1.17 9.60 12.78
N PHE A 7 0.51 8.65 12.13
CA PHE A 7 1.02 8.11 10.88
C PHE A 7 0.74 9.09 9.72
N GLY A 8 1.73 9.38 8.89
CA GLY A 8 1.52 9.79 7.51
C GLY A 8 1.73 8.54 6.67
N ILE A 9 0.79 8.19 5.82
CA ILE A 9 0.94 7.03 4.93
C ILE A 9 0.65 7.50 3.53
N LEU A 10 1.68 7.47 2.70
CA LEU A 10 1.55 7.52 1.27
C LEU A 10 2.53 6.49 0.72
N VAL A 11 2.09 5.24 0.66
CA VAL A 11 2.83 4.18 -0.03
C VAL A 11 2.50 4.30 -1.50
N VAL A 12 3.31 5.05 -2.21
CA VAL A 12 3.52 4.80 -3.63
C VAL A 12 4.90 4.16 -3.70
N ALA A 13 5.00 2.83 -3.54
CA ALA A 13 6.26 2.17 -3.91
C ALA A 13 6.41 2.34 -5.42
N LEU A 14 7.23 3.33 -5.79
CA LEU A 14 7.70 3.58 -7.14
C LEU A 14 8.76 2.53 -7.49
N MET A 15 8.37 1.25 -7.56
CA MET A 15 8.93 0.46 -8.65
C MET A 15 8.27 0.97 -9.94
N PRO A 16 9.02 1.10 -11.04
CA PRO A 16 8.46 1.63 -12.26
C PRO A 16 7.33 0.69 -12.67
N ALA A 17 6.10 1.20 -12.57
CA ALA A 17 5.00 0.68 -13.35
C ALA A 17 5.54 0.27 -14.72
N VAL A 18 5.15 -0.92 -15.20
CA VAL A 18 5.75 -1.47 -16.42
C VAL A 18 5.67 -0.38 -17.49
N ARG A 19 6.82 0.07 -18.02
CA ARG A 19 6.87 1.15 -19.02
C ARG A 19 5.75 0.92 -20.04
N GLY A 20 4.82 1.87 -20.14
CA GLY A 20 3.62 1.73 -20.97
C GLY A 20 2.32 1.43 -20.22
N GLY A 21 2.21 1.71 -18.91
CA GLY A 21 0.95 1.65 -18.16
C GLY A 21 -0.22 2.40 -18.81
N GLU A 22 0.06 3.47 -19.57
CA GLU A 22 -0.92 4.20 -20.39
C GLU A 22 -1.67 3.31 -21.40
N LYS A 23 -1.07 2.19 -21.84
CA LYS A 23 -1.76 1.22 -22.72
C LYS A 23 -2.96 0.57 -22.03
N PHE A 24 -3.00 0.58 -20.70
CA PHE A 24 -4.12 0.11 -19.90
C PHE A 24 -5.17 1.21 -19.66
N CYS A 25 -4.93 2.43 -20.12
CA CYS A 25 -5.84 3.56 -20.13
C CYS A 25 -6.42 3.80 -21.53
N GLN A 26 -7.18 2.81 -22.03
CA GLN A 26 -7.82 2.83 -23.35
C GLN A 26 -9.33 2.57 -23.23
N LYS A 27 -10.10 2.91 -24.28
CA LYS A 27 -11.56 2.72 -24.35
C LYS A 27 -12.27 3.39 -23.16
N GLU A 28 -12.99 2.61 -22.35
CA GLU A 28 -13.68 3.07 -21.14
C GLU A 28 -12.75 3.58 -20.02
N TYR A 29 -11.44 3.34 -20.15
CA TYR A 29 -10.39 3.85 -19.26
C TYR A 29 -9.55 4.97 -19.90
N ALA A 30 -9.87 5.39 -21.14
CA ALA A 30 -9.11 6.44 -21.79
C ALA A 30 -9.26 7.77 -21.05
N ASN A 31 -8.18 8.56 -20.98
CA ASN A 31 -8.20 9.90 -20.41
C ASN A 31 -8.91 10.87 -21.37
N THR A 32 -10.24 10.83 -21.37
CA THR A 32 -11.11 11.72 -22.15
C THR A 32 -11.96 12.55 -21.21
N LYS A 33 -12.42 13.72 -21.68
CA LYS A 33 -13.32 14.58 -20.90
C LYS A 33 -14.57 13.83 -20.44
N GLU A 34 -15.11 12.95 -21.27
CA GLU A 34 -16.28 12.13 -20.96
C GLU A 34 -15.99 11.15 -19.81
N ASN A 35 -14.99 10.29 -19.97
CA ASN A 35 -14.62 9.27 -18.98
C ASN A 35 -14.20 9.90 -17.64
N CYS A 36 -13.55 11.05 -17.69
CA CYS A 36 -12.97 11.70 -16.52
C CYS A 36 -13.88 12.73 -15.84
N SER A 37 -15.02 13.09 -16.45
CA SER A 37 -15.93 14.14 -15.96
C SER A 37 -16.45 13.93 -14.53
N LYS A 38 -16.53 12.67 -14.08
CA LYS A 38 -16.99 12.29 -12.74
C LYS A 38 -15.94 12.46 -11.64
N PHE A 39 -14.67 12.64 -12.00
CA PHE A 39 -13.60 12.85 -11.03
C PHE A 39 -13.37 14.35 -10.84
N SER A 40 -13.68 14.86 -9.65
CA SER A 40 -13.47 16.26 -9.30
C SER A 40 -12.03 16.50 -8.82
N PHE A 41 -11.04 16.27 -9.69
CA PHE A 41 -9.65 16.56 -9.38
C PHE A 41 -9.40 18.07 -9.38
N THR A 42 -9.40 18.69 -8.20
CA THR A 42 -9.18 20.13 -8.01
C THR A 42 -7.73 20.38 -7.62
N SER A 43 -6.84 20.37 -8.61
CA SER A 43 -5.37 20.54 -8.49
C SER A 43 -4.63 19.48 -7.64
N THR A 44 -3.41 19.16 -8.04
CA THR A 44 -2.47 18.27 -7.34
C THR A 44 -1.82 18.90 -6.10
N GLN A 45 -2.32 20.06 -5.63
CA GLN A 45 -1.76 20.69 -4.44
C GLN A 45 -2.14 19.91 -3.20
N CYS A 46 -1.11 19.46 -2.48
CA CYS A 46 -1.25 18.89 -1.16
C CYS A 46 -2.04 19.86 -0.27
N LYS A 47 -3.16 19.38 0.29
CA LYS A 47 -3.99 20.15 1.20
C LYS A 47 -3.53 19.86 2.62
N ASP A 48 -2.96 20.87 3.28
CA ASP A 48 -2.80 20.81 4.72
C ASP A 48 -4.19 21.02 5.33
N THR A 49 -4.80 19.95 5.84
CA THR A 49 -6.08 20.09 6.54
C THR A 49 -5.81 20.75 7.89
N GLN A 50 -6.60 21.77 8.25
CA GLN A 50 -6.59 22.34 9.62
C GLN A 50 -7.06 21.32 10.69
N SER A 51 -7.55 20.16 10.24
CA SER A 51 -7.91 19.02 11.07
C SER A 51 -6.64 18.25 11.48
N ASN A 52 -6.53 17.97 12.78
CA ASN A 52 -5.51 17.05 13.32
C ASN A 52 -5.77 15.58 12.94
N GLU A 53 -6.94 15.25 12.38
CA GLU A 53 -7.28 13.90 11.93
C GLU A 53 -6.60 13.63 10.58
N ARG A 54 -5.67 12.67 10.57
CA ARG A 54 -4.97 12.22 9.35
C ARG A 54 -5.72 11.10 8.63
N PHE A 55 -6.52 10.32 9.35
CA PHE A 55 -7.25 9.17 8.82
C PHE A 55 -8.72 9.20 9.23
N TYR A 56 -9.56 8.51 8.46
CA TYR A 56 -10.97 8.34 8.80
C TYR A 56 -11.12 7.60 10.13
N ASP A 57 -12.07 7.99 10.98
CA ASP A 57 -12.35 7.20 12.18
C ASP A 57 -13.01 5.86 11.81
N LEU A 58 -12.26 4.77 12.02
CA LEU A 58 -12.74 3.39 11.82
C LEU A 58 -13.07 2.70 13.15
N ALA A 59 -13.21 3.45 14.24
CA ALA A 59 -13.69 2.92 15.51
C ALA A 59 -15.10 2.32 15.33
N GLY A 60 -15.32 1.15 15.93
CA GLY A 60 -16.60 0.43 15.84
C GLY A 60 -16.87 -0.28 14.51
N TRP A 61 -16.02 -0.13 13.49
CA TRP A 61 -16.17 -0.89 12.24
C TRP A 61 -15.70 -2.34 12.46
N VAL A 62 -16.56 -3.29 12.07
CA VAL A 62 -16.27 -4.72 12.15
C VAL A 62 -15.40 -5.12 10.95
N PRO A 63 -14.18 -5.65 11.17
CA PRO A 63 -13.35 -6.14 10.08
C PRO A 63 -13.93 -7.41 9.45
N ALA A 64 -13.81 -7.54 8.13
CA ALA A 64 -14.03 -8.81 7.45
C ALA A 64 -13.00 -9.85 7.93
N GLU A 65 -13.47 -11.04 8.30
CA GLU A 65 -12.61 -12.12 8.76
C GLU A 65 -11.83 -12.75 7.61
N ILE A 66 -10.57 -13.11 7.84
CA ILE A 66 -9.72 -13.78 6.85
C ILE A 66 -8.73 -14.68 7.58
N SER A 67 -8.48 -15.87 7.04
CA SER A 67 -7.49 -16.77 7.62
C SER A 67 -6.08 -16.20 7.44
N GLU A 68 -5.14 -16.63 8.28
CA GLU A 68 -3.72 -16.28 8.12
C GLU A 68 -3.19 -16.66 6.74
N GLU A 69 -3.63 -17.79 6.18
CA GLU A 69 -3.29 -18.18 4.81
C GLU A 69 -3.86 -17.19 3.77
N GLY A 70 -5.13 -16.77 3.91
CA GLY A 70 -5.74 -15.79 3.02
C GLY A 70 -5.03 -14.44 3.09
N LYS A 71 -4.70 -13.98 4.30
CA LYS A 71 -3.90 -12.78 4.55
C LYS A 71 -2.55 -12.89 3.86
N LEU A 72 -1.84 -14.00 4.05
CA LEU A 72 -0.55 -14.27 3.46
C LEU A 72 -0.58 -14.13 1.92
N LYS A 73 -1.60 -14.71 1.29
CA LYS A 73 -1.81 -14.68 -0.17
C LYS A 73 -2.09 -13.26 -0.67
N ALA A 74 -2.97 -12.53 0.01
CA ALA A 74 -3.25 -11.13 -0.29
C ALA A 74 -1.98 -10.27 -0.20
N GLN A 75 -1.17 -10.51 0.83
CA GLN A 75 0.08 -9.80 1.05
C GLN A 75 1.14 -10.10 -0.02
N ILE A 76 1.27 -11.36 -0.49
CA ILE A 76 2.21 -11.68 -1.59
C ILE A 76 1.74 -11.03 -2.89
N LEU A 77 0.43 -11.10 -3.18
CA LEU A 77 -0.16 -10.49 -4.37
C LEU A 77 0.20 -9.01 -4.45
N THR A 78 -0.07 -8.25 -3.40
CA THR A 78 0.31 -6.84 -3.33
C THR A 78 1.82 -6.64 -3.36
N ASN A 79 2.61 -7.49 -2.70
CA ASN A 79 4.07 -7.37 -2.71
C ASN A 79 4.68 -7.50 -4.11
N VAL A 80 4.07 -8.28 -5.02
CA VAL A 80 4.51 -8.29 -6.42
C VAL A 80 4.33 -6.93 -7.07
N PHE A 81 3.24 -6.23 -6.77
CA PHE A 81 2.99 -4.91 -7.32
C PHE A 81 3.91 -3.83 -6.73
N GLU A 82 4.23 -3.93 -5.43
CA GLU A 82 5.10 -2.98 -4.74
C GLU A 82 6.59 -3.21 -5.03
N ASN A 83 7.01 -4.48 -5.12
CA ASN A 83 8.43 -4.86 -5.15
C ASN A 83 8.85 -5.68 -6.38
N GLY A 84 7.94 -5.90 -7.35
CA GLY A 84 8.22 -6.70 -8.55
C GLY A 84 8.56 -8.17 -8.26
N SER A 85 8.26 -8.64 -7.05
CA SER A 85 8.74 -9.92 -6.53
C SER A 85 7.70 -10.51 -5.58
N PRO A 86 7.50 -11.83 -5.54
CA PRO A 86 6.66 -12.46 -4.53
C PRO A 86 7.40 -12.73 -3.21
N VAL A 87 8.69 -12.39 -3.12
CA VAL A 87 9.48 -12.40 -1.87
C VAL A 87 9.45 -11.01 -1.25
N PHE A 88 9.12 -10.91 0.04
CA PHE A 88 9.01 -9.63 0.74
C PHE A 88 10.32 -8.86 0.80
N GLY A 89 10.23 -7.57 0.48
CA GLY A 89 11.31 -6.60 0.51
C GLY A 89 11.74 -6.13 1.89
N TYR A 90 11.72 -6.97 2.94
CA TYR A 90 12.08 -6.55 4.31
C TYR A 90 13.38 -5.71 4.40
N PRO A 91 14.48 -6.06 3.71
CA PRO A 91 15.70 -5.26 3.76
C PRO A 91 15.76 -4.16 2.70
N ASN A 92 14.79 -4.01 1.79
CA ASN A 92 14.82 -2.93 0.80
C ASN A 92 14.87 -1.58 1.55
N CYS A 93 15.73 -0.66 1.13
CA CYS A 93 15.80 0.68 1.70
C CYS A 93 16.63 1.58 0.79
N GLU A 94 16.00 2.55 0.13
CA GLU A 94 16.65 3.45 -0.82
C GLU A 94 15.93 4.78 -0.94
N ILE A 95 16.55 5.77 -1.59
CA ILE A 95 15.91 7.06 -1.91
C ILE A 95 15.39 6.98 -3.34
N LEU A 96 14.07 7.03 -3.52
CA LEU A 96 13.42 6.87 -4.82
C LEU A 96 13.22 8.19 -5.59
N GLY A 97 13.51 9.33 -4.96
CA GLY A 97 13.25 10.66 -5.56
C GLY A 97 11.78 11.05 -5.60
N ASP A 98 10.95 10.38 -4.81
CA ASP A 98 9.49 10.56 -4.72
C ASP A 98 9.06 11.61 -3.68
N LYS A 99 10.03 12.35 -3.14
CA LYS A 99 9.89 13.37 -2.10
C LYS A 99 9.55 12.85 -0.70
N ARG A 100 9.81 11.57 -0.41
CA ARG A 100 9.52 10.95 0.89
C ARG A 100 10.78 10.53 1.68
N GLY A 101 11.96 10.93 1.21
CA GLY A 101 13.23 10.53 1.82
C GLY A 101 13.58 9.07 1.51
N TYR A 102 14.00 8.31 2.51
CA TYR A 102 14.22 6.87 2.36
C TYR A 102 12.88 6.14 2.31
N THR A 103 12.76 5.14 1.42
CA THR A 103 11.62 4.21 1.28
C THR A 103 12.13 2.79 1.53
N CYS A 104 11.58 2.09 2.53
CA CYS A 104 12.18 0.89 3.10
C CYS A 104 11.18 -0.20 3.49
N GLY A 105 11.62 -1.44 3.52
CA GLY A 105 10.85 -2.58 4.00
C GLY A 105 9.77 -3.09 3.07
N ARG A 106 8.97 -4.02 3.59
CA ARG A 106 8.03 -4.86 2.81
C ARG A 106 6.96 -4.09 2.04
N VAL A 107 6.58 -2.89 2.49
CA VAL A 107 5.55 -2.05 1.86
C VAL A 107 6.03 -0.62 1.64
N GLY A 108 7.34 -0.37 1.59
CA GLY A 108 7.85 0.98 1.28
C GLY A 108 7.59 2.02 2.37
N PHE A 109 7.91 1.68 3.63
CA PHE A 109 7.87 2.61 4.75
C PHE A 109 8.83 3.78 4.55
N THR A 110 8.39 5.02 4.74
CA THR A 110 9.23 6.18 4.47
C THR A 110 9.66 6.99 5.69
N THR A 111 10.85 7.59 5.63
CA THR A 111 11.31 8.50 6.70
C THR A 111 10.56 9.81 6.69
N GLY A 112 10.15 10.27 5.50
CA GLY A 112 9.42 11.51 5.35
C GLY A 112 7.97 11.41 5.81
N THR A 113 7.36 10.22 5.78
CA THR A 113 5.95 10.03 6.18
C THR A 113 5.76 9.58 7.63
N GLY A 114 6.83 9.17 8.32
CA GLY A 114 6.82 8.79 9.75
C GLY A 114 6.58 7.30 10.02
N ASP A 115 6.24 6.53 9.00
CA ASP A 115 6.02 5.09 9.08
C ASP A 115 7.32 4.28 9.23
N ALA A 116 8.46 4.75 8.69
CA ALA A 116 9.75 4.14 9.02
C ALA A 116 10.12 4.32 10.50
N LEU A 117 9.81 5.49 11.09
CA LEU A 117 9.98 5.74 12.52
C LEU A 117 9.11 4.79 13.34
N ALA A 118 7.85 4.59 12.94
CA ALA A 118 6.97 3.66 13.63
C ALA A 118 7.45 2.20 13.62
N VAL A 119 8.04 1.74 12.51
CA VAL A 119 8.66 0.41 12.47
C VAL A 119 9.80 0.32 13.49
N ILE A 120 10.60 1.38 13.60
CA ILE A 120 11.69 1.46 14.57
C ILE A 120 11.12 1.45 15.98
N ASP A 121 10.17 2.31 16.31
CA ASP A 121 9.52 2.38 17.64
C ASP A 121 8.87 1.04 18.02
N ARG A 122 8.24 0.37 17.05
CA ARG A 122 7.65 -0.96 17.27
C ARG A 122 8.72 -2.03 17.51
N TYR A 123 9.86 -1.95 16.82
CA TYR A 123 10.98 -2.86 16.99
C TYR A 123 11.69 -2.67 18.33
N THR A 124 11.85 -1.43 18.76
CA THR A 124 12.58 -1.04 19.98
C THR A 124 11.71 -1.09 21.22
N GLY A 125 10.38 -1.01 21.07
CA GLY A 125 9.44 -0.94 22.19
C GLY A 125 9.63 0.33 23.02
N GLY A 126 9.97 1.46 22.40
CA GLY A 126 10.26 2.72 23.09
C GLY A 126 11.69 2.84 23.64
N GLN A 127 12.60 1.96 23.21
CA GLN A 127 14.00 1.92 23.66
C GLN A 127 14.97 2.26 22.51
N GLU A 128 14.66 3.29 21.71
CA GLU A 128 15.38 3.62 20.48
C GLU A 128 16.87 3.91 20.74
N ALA A 129 17.18 4.50 21.90
CA ALA A 129 18.53 4.85 22.34
C ALA A 129 19.49 3.65 22.42
N TYR A 130 18.97 2.42 22.55
CA TYR A 130 19.76 1.19 22.62
C TYR A 130 19.73 0.39 21.31
N SER A 131 19.17 0.96 20.26
CA SER A 131 19.05 0.31 18.95
C SER A 131 20.13 0.79 17.98
N PRO A 132 20.40 0.05 16.89
CA PRO A 132 21.23 0.53 15.78
C PRO A 132 20.73 1.85 15.16
N PHE A 133 19.46 2.23 15.41
CA PHE A 133 18.83 3.44 14.90
C PHE A 133 18.96 4.65 15.83
N ALA A 134 19.57 4.52 17.02
CA ALA A 134 19.62 5.57 18.04
C ALA A 134 20.10 6.93 17.51
N LYS A 135 21.08 6.93 16.60
CA LYS A 135 21.63 8.16 15.99
C LYS A 135 20.66 8.89 15.06
N TYR A 136 19.60 8.23 14.61
CA TYR A 136 18.61 8.78 13.68
C TYR A 136 17.31 9.21 14.38
N THR A 137 17.04 8.72 15.59
CA THR A 137 15.75 8.89 16.29
C THR A 137 15.30 10.35 16.35
N LYS A 138 16.16 11.26 16.81
CA LYS A 138 15.82 12.68 16.90
C LYS A 138 15.46 13.28 15.54
N ARG A 139 16.24 12.95 14.50
CA ARG A 139 16.00 13.46 13.15
C ARG A 139 14.69 12.93 12.56
N LEU A 140 14.39 11.65 12.77
CA LEU A 140 13.13 11.04 12.34
C LEU A 140 11.93 11.67 13.04
N GLN A 141 12.03 11.95 14.34
CA GLN A 141 11.00 12.65 15.11
C GLN A 141 10.79 14.08 14.57
N GLU A 142 11.85 14.81 14.26
CA GLU A 142 11.75 16.15 13.64
C GLU A 142 11.00 16.11 12.31
N LEU A 143 11.26 15.11 11.46
CA LEU A 143 10.59 14.92 10.17
C LEU A 143 9.09 14.58 10.34
N ASP A 144 8.76 13.74 11.32
CA ASP A 144 7.37 13.33 11.60
C ASP A 144 6.48 14.49 12.11
N GLN A 145 7.08 15.50 12.76
CA GLN A 145 6.38 16.71 13.17
C GLN A 145 6.08 17.68 12.01
N LEU A 146 6.70 17.49 10.84
CA LEU A 146 6.42 18.32 9.68
C LEU A 146 5.03 18.02 9.13
N SER A 147 4.35 19.07 8.65
CA SER A 147 3.07 18.90 8.00
C SER A 147 3.20 18.08 6.72
N LEU A 148 2.13 17.41 6.29
CA LEU A 148 2.18 16.46 5.17
C LEU A 148 2.64 17.11 3.86
N CYS A 149 2.38 18.40 3.70
CA CYS A 149 2.74 19.18 2.53
C CYS A 149 4.11 19.85 2.61
N ASP A 150 4.84 19.66 3.71
CA ASP A 150 6.16 20.23 3.88
C ASP A 150 7.21 19.46 3.07
N ASN A 151 7.77 20.10 2.06
CA ASN A 151 8.81 19.51 1.22
C ASN A 151 10.08 19.11 1.99
N ARG A 152 10.31 19.64 3.19
CA ARG A 152 11.43 19.23 4.06
C ARG A 152 11.31 17.79 4.54
N ARG A 153 10.14 17.15 4.41
CA ARG A 153 9.98 15.71 4.66
C ARG A 153 10.86 14.83 3.77
N ASN A 154 11.30 15.34 2.63
CA ASN A 154 12.25 14.66 1.76
C ASN A 154 13.71 14.76 2.24
N ASP A 155 14.01 15.60 3.24
CA ASP A 155 15.38 15.93 3.62
C ASP A 155 16.06 14.80 4.42
N THR A 156 16.97 14.11 3.76
CA THR A 156 17.76 13.00 4.32
C THR A 156 19.04 13.44 5.04
N THR A 157 19.28 14.73 5.22
CA THR A 157 20.43 15.22 6.00
C THR A 157 20.36 14.71 7.43
N GLY A 158 21.46 14.15 7.93
CA GLY A 158 21.52 13.51 9.25
C GLY A 158 21.00 12.06 9.30
N LEU A 159 20.64 11.48 8.15
CA LEU A 159 20.24 10.07 8.00
C LEU A 159 21.28 9.25 7.23
N GLU A 160 22.55 9.69 7.20
CA GLU A 160 23.59 9.02 6.43
C GLU A 160 23.80 7.57 6.90
N GLY A 161 23.70 6.63 5.96
CA GLY A 161 23.81 5.19 6.21
C GLY A 161 22.57 4.54 6.83
N PHE A 162 21.43 5.23 6.87
CA PHE A 162 20.16 4.70 7.38
C PHE A 162 19.75 3.42 6.65
N ASP A 163 19.90 3.40 5.33
CA ASP A 163 19.70 2.25 4.45
C ASP A 163 20.50 1.02 4.91
N LYS A 164 21.79 1.20 5.21
CA LYS A 164 22.67 0.10 5.65
C LYS A 164 22.22 -0.47 6.98
N VAL A 165 21.81 0.39 7.93
CA VAL A 165 21.31 -0.04 9.24
C VAL A 165 19.99 -0.79 9.08
N TRP A 166 19.08 -0.29 8.24
CA TRP A 166 17.81 -0.96 7.92
C TRP A 166 18.04 -2.36 7.32
N ILE A 167 18.87 -2.44 6.26
CA ILE A 167 19.23 -3.69 5.59
C ILE A 167 19.79 -4.68 6.63
N GLN A 168 20.75 -4.23 7.45
CA GLN A 168 21.40 -5.09 8.43
C GLN A 168 20.43 -5.62 9.49
N ALA A 169 19.55 -4.77 10.02
CA ALA A 169 18.53 -5.16 10.99
C ALA A 169 17.55 -6.18 10.37
N ALA A 170 17.03 -5.90 9.17
CA ALA A 170 16.09 -6.77 8.48
C ALA A 170 16.69 -8.13 8.10
N CYS A 171 17.99 -8.19 7.80
CA CYS A 171 18.68 -9.42 7.46
C CYS A 171 19.05 -10.26 8.69
N ARG A 172 19.38 -9.63 9.82
CA ARG A 172 19.94 -10.34 10.99
C ARG A 172 18.94 -10.60 12.10
N ASP A 173 17.92 -9.76 12.25
CA ASP A 173 16.98 -9.83 13.36
C ASP A 173 15.54 -10.15 12.89
N PRO A 174 15.01 -11.34 13.18
CA PRO A 174 13.61 -11.67 12.92
C PRO A 174 12.62 -10.70 13.57
N ARG A 175 12.96 -10.12 14.73
CA ARG A 175 12.10 -9.16 15.44
C ARG A 175 11.89 -7.88 14.63
N PHE A 176 12.89 -7.43 13.87
CA PHE A 176 12.74 -6.27 13.00
C PHE A 176 11.78 -6.55 11.83
N ARG A 177 11.80 -7.78 11.30
CA ARG A 177 10.81 -8.20 10.28
C ARG A 177 9.41 -8.29 10.86
N HIS A 178 9.26 -8.83 12.07
CA HIS A 178 7.96 -8.86 12.76
C HIS A 178 7.45 -7.44 13.11
N ALA A 179 8.32 -6.49 13.40
CA ALA A 179 7.93 -5.09 13.57
C ALA A 179 7.36 -4.51 12.26
N GLN A 180 7.99 -4.80 11.12
CA GLN A 180 7.45 -4.43 9.81
C GLN A 180 6.09 -5.08 9.54
N ASP A 181 5.90 -6.35 9.91
CA ASP A 181 4.62 -7.06 9.77
C ASP A 181 3.52 -6.42 10.62
N ALA A 182 3.83 -6.11 11.88
CA ALA A 182 2.89 -5.48 12.80
C ALA A 182 2.47 -4.09 12.32
N VAL A 183 3.43 -3.27 11.88
CA VAL A 183 3.12 -1.93 11.36
C VAL A 183 2.33 -2.03 10.06
N ASN A 184 2.66 -2.97 9.17
CA ASN A 184 1.83 -3.25 7.99
C ASN A 184 0.37 -3.58 8.36
N ASP A 185 0.20 -4.40 9.39
CA ASP A 185 -1.13 -4.81 9.83
C ASP A 185 -1.93 -3.67 10.47
N GLU A 186 -1.28 -2.86 11.29
CA GLU A 186 -1.88 -1.70 11.98
C GLU A 186 -2.29 -0.62 10.97
N MET A 187 -1.44 -0.36 9.98
CA MET A 187 -1.59 0.76 9.04
C MET A 187 -2.41 0.45 7.79
N TYR A 188 -2.35 -0.79 7.28
CA TYR A 188 -2.90 -1.14 5.97
C TYR A 188 -3.89 -2.30 6.06
N PHE A 189 -3.48 -3.43 6.64
CA PHE A 189 -4.29 -4.65 6.61
C PHE A 189 -5.57 -4.52 7.44
N THR A 190 -5.46 -4.07 8.68
CA THR A 190 -6.61 -3.92 9.58
C THR A 190 -7.61 -2.89 9.06
N PRO A 191 -7.19 -1.68 8.62
CA PRO A 191 -8.08 -0.76 7.92
C PRO A 191 -8.74 -1.41 6.70
N ALA A 192 -8.00 -2.17 5.88
CA ALA A 192 -8.54 -2.80 4.68
C ALA A 192 -9.64 -3.80 5.00
N MET A 193 -9.46 -4.59 6.05
CA MET A 193 -10.49 -5.52 6.51
C MET A 193 -11.72 -4.79 7.04
N LYS A 194 -11.57 -3.63 7.71
CA LYS A 194 -12.70 -2.79 8.13
C LYS A 194 -13.47 -2.22 6.95
N PHE A 195 -12.79 -1.72 5.93
CA PHE A 195 -13.43 -1.27 4.69
C PHE A 195 -14.11 -2.43 3.93
N ALA A 196 -13.48 -3.61 3.88
CA ALA A 196 -14.06 -4.81 3.30
C ALA A 196 -15.32 -5.27 4.07
N GLY A 197 -15.29 -5.21 5.41
CA GLY A 197 -16.44 -5.51 6.26
C GLY A 197 -17.60 -4.54 6.05
N LYS A 198 -17.30 -3.24 5.79
CA LYS A 198 -18.31 -2.22 5.51
C LYS A 198 -19.15 -2.50 4.26
N VAL A 199 -18.60 -3.23 3.29
CA VAL A 199 -19.29 -3.66 2.06
C VAL A 199 -19.57 -5.17 2.03
N LEU A 200 -19.48 -5.82 3.18
CA LEU A 200 -19.84 -7.23 3.40
C LEU A 200 -19.07 -8.21 2.50
N LEU A 201 -17.76 -7.98 2.30
CA LEU A 201 -16.94 -8.91 1.52
C LEU A 201 -16.64 -10.18 2.31
N GLU A 202 -16.99 -11.32 1.71
CA GLU A 202 -16.79 -12.65 2.30
C GLU A 202 -15.61 -13.37 1.66
N THR A 203 -15.26 -13.06 0.41
CA THR A 203 -14.24 -13.78 -0.34
C THR A 203 -12.81 -13.29 -0.05
N ASN A 204 -11.82 -14.16 -0.20
CA ASN A 204 -10.42 -13.76 -0.04
C ASN A 204 -9.93 -12.87 -1.18
N ILE A 205 -10.43 -13.06 -2.41
CA ILE A 205 -10.12 -12.16 -3.53
C ILE A 205 -10.65 -10.74 -3.26
N GLY A 206 -11.87 -10.59 -2.73
CA GLY A 206 -12.41 -9.28 -2.36
C GLY A 206 -11.57 -8.58 -1.30
N LYS A 207 -11.20 -9.30 -0.25
CA LYS A 207 -10.33 -8.80 0.83
C LYS A 207 -8.93 -8.43 0.31
N ALA A 208 -8.38 -9.22 -0.61
CA ALA A 208 -7.09 -8.92 -1.25
C ALA A 208 -7.14 -7.65 -2.11
N VAL A 209 -8.23 -7.43 -2.87
CA VAL A 209 -8.45 -6.20 -3.63
C VAL A 209 -8.49 -4.98 -2.71
N PHE A 210 -9.18 -5.07 -1.56
CA PHE A 210 -9.26 -3.96 -0.60
C PHE A 210 -7.93 -3.69 0.09
N TYR A 211 -7.20 -4.75 0.45
CA TYR A 211 -5.84 -4.63 0.99
C TYR A 211 -4.90 -3.93 0.00
N ASP A 212 -4.83 -4.41 -1.25
CA ASP A 212 -4.02 -3.78 -2.30
C ASP A 212 -4.43 -2.32 -2.55
N THR A 213 -5.74 -2.02 -2.49
CA THR A 213 -6.23 -0.66 -2.65
C THR A 213 -5.74 0.24 -1.53
N ILE A 214 -5.78 -0.19 -0.28
CA ILE A 214 -5.26 0.63 0.83
C ILE A 214 -3.75 0.76 0.77
N VAL A 215 -3.01 -0.28 0.39
CA VAL A 215 -1.56 -0.16 0.21
C VAL A 215 -1.24 0.90 -0.84
N GLN A 216 -1.95 0.92 -1.98
CA GLN A 216 -1.68 1.88 -3.04
C GLN A 216 -2.21 3.29 -2.77
N HIS A 217 -3.46 3.40 -2.30
CA HIS A 217 -4.25 4.65 -2.26
C HIS A 217 -4.37 5.21 -0.84
N GLY A 218 -4.12 4.39 0.17
CA GLY A 218 -4.34 4.75 1.57
C GLY A 218 -5.81 5.00 1.92
N TRP A 219 -6.00 5.57 3.11
CA TRP A 219 -7.29 5.86 3.75
C TRP A 219 -7.22 7.15 4.58
N GLN A 220 -6.38 8.08 4.16
CA GLN A 220 -6.17 9.38 4.78
C GLN A 220 -7.21 10.39 4.31
N VAL A 221 -7.64 11.30 5.20
CA VAL A 221 -8.70 12.29 4.89
C VAL A 221 -8.19 13.45 4.03
N ASN A 222 -6.89 13.73 4.07
CA ASN A 222 -6.27 14.86 3.39
C ASN A 222 -5.88 14.56 1.93
N GLU A 223 -6.03 13.30 1.48
CA GLU A 223 -5.89 12.88 0.08
C GLU A 223 -7.23 12.34 -0.45
N ASP A 224 -8.28 13.12 -0.21
CA ASP A 224 -9.68 12.80 -0.52
C ASP A 224 -9.98 12.57 -2.01
N GLN A 225 -9.05 12.89 -2.90
CA GLN A 225 -9.22 12.72 -4.35
C GLN A 225 -8.88 11.32 -4.85
N ILE A 226 -8.02 10.57 -4.15
CA ILE A 226 -7.46 9.31 -4.65
C ILE A 226 -7.22 8.27 -3.55
N ASN A 227 -8.10 8.20 -2.54
CA ASN A 227 -8.06 7.20 -1.47
C ASN A 227 -9.15 6.13 -1.63
N ILE A 228 -9.14 5.08 -0.78
CA ILE A 228 -10.17 4.04 -0.81
C ILE A 228 -11.60 4.57 -0.60
N VAL A 229 -11.76 5.60 0.24
CA VAL A 229 -13.08 6.19 0.53
C VAL A 229 -13.69 6.82 -0.71
N GLN A 230 -12.88 7.53 -1.49
CA GLN A 230 -13.31 8.14 -2.74
C GLN A 230 -13.61 7.09 -3.81
N ILE A 231 -12.81 6.02 -3.91
CA ILE A 231 -13.12 4.88 -4.79
C ILE A 231 -14.48 4.28 -4.41
N MET A 232 -14.70 3.96 -3.13
CA MET A 232 -15.96 3.38 -2.65
C MET A 232 -17.16 4.31 -2.89
N LYS A 233 -16.99 5.62 -2.67
CA LYS A 233 -18.02 6.63 -2.94
C LYS A 233 -18.42 6.63 -4.42
N LEU A 234 -17.43 6.57 -5.32
CA LEU A 234 -17.66 6.53 -6.77
C LEU A 234 -18.20 5.18 -7.26
N THR A 235 -17.83 4.08 -6.60
CA THR A 235 -18.43 2.75 -6.83
C THR A 235 -19.90 2.72 -6.39
N GLY A 236 -20.24 3.44 -5.32
CA GLY A 236 -21.56 3.41 -4.70
C GLY A 236 -21.76 2.21 -3.78
N PRO A 237 -22.92 2.11 -3.11
CA PRO A 237 -23.22 0.99 -2.21
C PRO A 237 -23.33 -0.33 -2.98
N ARG A 238 -23.03 -1.46 -2.32
CA ARG A 238 -23.21 -2.80 -2.91
C ARG A 238 -24.66 -3.08 -3.30
N GLY A 239 -25.62 -2.71 -2.45
CA GLY A 239 -27.05 -2.96 -2.72
C GLY A 239 -27.31 -4.43 -2.99
N ASN A 240 -28.01 -4.73 -4.09
CA ASN A 240 -28.34 -6.10 -4.50
C ASN A 240 -27.26 -6.77 -5.38
N MET A 241 -26.12 -6.10 -5.63
CA MET A 241 -25.03 -6.71 -6.39
C MET A 241 -24.44 -7.89 -5.63
N THR A 242 -24.14 -8.95 -6.37
CA THR A 242 -23.25 -10.01 -5.91
C THR A 242 -21.88 -9.42 -5.55
N GLU A 243 -21.09 -10.16 -4.77
CA GLU A 243 -19.75 -9.72 -4.41
C GLU A 243 -18.89 -9.50 -5.65
N VAL A 244 -18.99 -10.40 -6.63
CA VAL A 244 -18.24 -10.34 -7.89
C VAL A 244 -18.62 -9.08 -8.68
N GLU A 245 -19.91 -8.81 -8.90
CA GLU A 245 -20.36 -7.60 -9.61
C GLU A 245 -19.89 -6.32 -8.92
N TYR A 246 -19.89 -6.30 -7.58
CA TYR A 246 -19.37 -5.17 -6.82
C TYR A 246 -17.86 -4.99 -7.03
N LEU A 247 -17.08 -6.07 -6.98
CA LEU A 247 -15.64 -6.03 -7.18
C LEU A 247 -15.26 -5.65 -8.61
N GLU A 248 -15.98 -6.13 -9.62
CA GLU A 248 -15.81 -5.70 -11.02
C GLU A 248 -16.03 -4.19 -11.16
N LYS A 249 -17.13 -3.67 -10.60
CA LYS A 249 -17.41 -2.24 -10.61
C LYS A 249 -16.35 -1.44 -9.85
N PHE A 250 -15.93 -1.93 -8.69
CA PHE A 250 -14.91 -1.29 -7.85
C PHE A 250 -13.57 -1.19 -8.57
N LEU A 251 -13.08 -2.28 -9.16
CA LEU A 251 -11.84 -2.30 -9.94
C LEU A 251 -11.93 -1.41 -11.18
N SER A 252 -13.07 -1.40 -11.87
CA SER A 252 -13.28 -0.50 -13.02
C SER A 252 -13.22 0.97 -12.62
N VAL A 253 -13.87 1.36 -11.50
CA VAL A 253 -13.79 2.72 -10.95
C VAL A 253 -12.36 3.06 -10.55
N ARG A 254 -11.67 2.16 -9.84
CA ARG A 254 -10.27 2.35 -9.43
C ARG A 254 -9.34 2.56 -10.64
N ARG A 255 -9.49 1.76 -11.70
CA ARG A 255 -8.71 1.90 -12.93
C ARG A 255 -8.99 3.20 -13.66
N GLN A 256 -10.27 3.59 -13.77
CA GLN A 256 -10.65 4.88 -14.37
C GLN A 256 -10.07 6.05 -13.58
N MET A 257 -10.11 5.98 -12.24
CA MET A 257 -9.54 7.01 -11.38
C MET A 257 -8.03 7.16 -11.60
N LEU A 258 -7.29 6.05 -11.64
CA LEU A 258 -5.85 6.06 -11.97
C LEU A 258 -5.56 6.68 -13.33
N CYS A 259 -6.31 6.28 -14.36
CA CYS A 259 -6.11 6.77 -15.73
C CYS A 259 -6.50 8.23 -15.94
N CYS A 260 -7.47 8.74 -15.17
CA CYS A 260 -7.92 10.12 -15.22
C CYS A 260 -7.15 11.05 -14.29
N TYR A 261 -6.33 10.52 -13.38
CA TYR A 261 -5.61 11.34 -12.43
C TYR A 261 -4.62 12.28 -13.16
N PRO A 262 -4.57 13.58 -12.80
CA PRO A 262 -3.85 14.59 -13.59
C PRO A 262 -2.35 14.62 -13.28
N ASP A 263 -1.67 13.47 -13.39
CA ASP A 263 -0.21 13.36 -13.35
C ASP A 263 0.32 12.26 -14.28
N HIS A 264 1.64 12.03 -14.25
CA HIS A 264 2.31 11.02 -15.07
C HIS A 264 2.65 9.73 -14.31
N THR A 265 2.31 9.64 -13.03
CA THR A 265 2.71 8.54 -12.14
C THR A 265 1.55 7.57 -11.92
N TRP A 266 0.39 8.07 -11.50
CA TRP A 266 -0.78 7.23 -11.22
C TRP A 266 -1.29 6.49 -12.45
N PRO A 267 -1.41 7.10 -13.65
CA PRO A 267 -1.85 6.38 -14.84
C PRO A 267 -0.96 5.19 -15.20
N GLN A 268 0.33 5.22 -14.83
CA GLN A 268 1.22 4.10 -15.13
C GLN A 268 0.83 2.85 -14.35
N SER A 269 0.26 3.00 -13.15
CA SER A 269 -0.15 1.88 -12.30
C SER A 269 -1.49 1.22 -12.70
N ALA A 270 -2.07 1.59 -13.84
CA ALA A 270 -3.29 0.97 -14.35
C ALA A 270 -3.09 -0.51 -14.76
N ASP A 271 -1.84 -0.93 -15.00
CA ASP A 271 -1.43 -2.31 -15.26
C ASP A 271 -1.74 -3.25 -14.07
N ARG A 272 -1.53 -2.77 -12.85
CA ARG A 272 -1.90 -3.44 -11.59
C ARG A 272 -3.38 -3.79 -11.56
N ILE A 273 -4.24 -2.84 -11.91
CA ILE A 273 -5.69 -3.07 -11.87
C ILE A 273 -6.11 -4.02 -12.97
N SER A 274 -5.46 -3.95 -14.13
CA SER A 274 -5.66 -4.92 -15.20
C SER A 274 -5.29 -6.35 -14.77
N ASP A 275 -4.22 -6.53 -13.99
CA ASP A 275 -3.88 -7.84 -13.41
C ASP A 275 -4.90 -8.27 -12.33
N LEU A 276 -5.34 -7.37 -11.44
CA LEU A 276 -6.39 -7.69 -10.46
C LEU A 276 -7.71 -8.10 -11.11
N GLN A 277 -8.12 -7.43 -12.19
CA GLN A 277 -9.29 -7.81 -12.99
C GLN A 277 -9.09 -9.20 -13.61
N SER A 278 -7.90 -9.50 -14.12
CA SER A 278 -7.55 -10.83 -14.64
C SER A 278 -7.63 -11.90 -13.55
N VAL A 279 -7.15 -11.62 -12.33
CA VAL A 279 -7.22 -12.56 -11.21
C VAL A 279 -8.67 -12.79 -10.79
N LEU A 280 -9.48 -11.72 -10.64
CA LEU A 280 -10.89 -11.86 -10.29
C LEU A 280 -11.62 -12.75 -11.30
N LYS A 281 -11.42 -12.50 -12.60
CA LYS A 281 -12.00 -13.31 -13.67
C LYS A 281 -11.60 -14.78 -13.59
N ASP A 282 -10.30 -15.08 -13.47
CA ASP A 282 -9.79 -16.44 -13.30
C ASP A 282 -10.42 -17.15 -12.09
N LYS A 283 -10.57 -16.44 -10.97
CA LYS A 283 -11.18 -16.99 -9.74
C LYS A 283 -12.68 -17.23 -9.85
N VAL A 284 -13.39 -16.40 -10.60
CA VAL A 284 -14.81 -16.63 -10.91
C VAL A 284 -14.96 -17.85 -11.83
N GLU A 285 -14.18 -17.92 -12.91
CA GLU A 285 -14.23 -19.03 -13.89
C GLU A 285 -13.88 -20.39 -13.27
N SER A 286 -12.96 -20.40 -12.29
CA SER A 286 -12.54 -21.61 -11.57
C SER A 286 -13.34 -21.90 -10.30
N ASN A 287 -14.32 -21.07 -9.94
CA ASN A 287 -15.07 -21.15 -8.69
C ASN A 287 -14.15 -21.18 -7.43
N ASP A 288 -13.07 -20.39 -7.47
CA ASP A 288 -12.03 -20.29 -6.44
C ASP A 288 -11.92 -18.85 -5.90
N LEU A 289 -12.99 -18.37 -5.28
CA LEU A 289 -12.99 -17.04 -4.64
C LEU A 289 -12.13 -16.98 -3.36
N ASN A 290 -11.58 -18.12 -2.93
CA ASN A 290 -10.67 -18.25 -1.79
C ASN A 290 -9.21 -17.96 -2.15
N LEU A 291 -8.94 -17.55 -3.40
CA LEU A 291 -7.62 -17.12 -3.87
C LEU A 291 -6.60 -18.27 -3.81
N ALA A 292 -6.96 -19.48 -4.26
CA ALA A 292 -6.00 -20.58 -4.32
C ALA A 292 -4.86 -20.27 -5.30
N MET A 293 -3.69 -20.83 -4.98
CA MET A 293 -2.48 -20.69 -5.78
C MET A 293 -2.45 -21.75 -6.90
N PRO A 294 -1.82 -21.47 -8.06
CA PRO A 294 -1.06 -20.27 -8.34
C PRO A 294 -1.92 -19.06 -8.74
N ILE A 295 -1.44 -17.85 -8.44
CA ILE A 295 -1.99 -16.59 -8.97
C ILE A 295 -1.07 -16.11 -10.08
N LYS A 296 -1.62 -15.82 -11.26
CA LYS A 296 -0.88 -15.30 -12.41
C LYS A 296 -1.13 -13.80 -12.54
N LEU A 297 -0.05 -13.05 -12.76
CA LEU A 297 -0.05 -11.61 -12.98
C LEU A 297 0.60 -11.34 -14.35
N PRO A 298 -0.16 -11.43 -15.45
CA PRO A 298 0.36 -11.33 -16.80
C PRO A 298 1.15 -10.05 -17.09
N ASN A 299 0.71 -8.90 -16.58
CA ASN A 299 1.36 -7.62 -16.87
C ASN A 299 2.68 -7.48 -16.10
N TYR A 300 2.73 -7.99 -14.86
CA TYR A 300 3.94 -8.05 -14.06
C TYR A 300 4.83 -9.26 -14.37
N GLY A 301 4.40 -10.16 -15.27
CA GLY A 301 5.14 -11.37 -15.65
C GLY A 301 5.38 -12.33 -14.48
N ALA A 302 4.53 -12.29 -13.46
CA ALA A 302 4.75 -13.02 -12.20
C ALA A 302 3.76 -14.17 -12.02
N VAL A 303 4.24 -15.23 -11.36
CA VAL A 303 3.41 -16.35 -10.90
C VAL A 303 3.68 -16.56 -9.42
N ILE A 304 2.64 -16.38 -8.61
CA ILE A 304 2.68 -16.61 -7.17
C ILE A 304 2.20 -18.04 -6.92
N THR A 305 2.96 -18.79 -6.14
CA THR A 305 2.79 -20.22 -5.89
C THR A 305 2.45 -20.54 -4.42
N GLY A 306 2.57 -19.56 -3.52
CA GLY A 306 2.36 -19.71 -2.08
C GLY A 306 3.59 -20.24 -1.33
N LYS A 307 4.69 -20.54 -2.03
CA LYS A 307 5.94 -21.08 -1.44
C LYS A 307 7.00 -20.01 -1.21
N GLU A 308 6.70 -18.73 -1.41
CA GLU A 308 7.71 -17.67 -1.48
C GLU A 308 8.29 -17.25 -0.14
N TYR A 309 7.61 -17.60 0.97
CA TYR A 309 8.14 -17.47 2.32
C TYR A 309 9.15 -18.56 2.69
N VAL A 310 9.20 -19.66 1.92
CA VAL A 310 10.10 -20.79 2.22
C VAL A 310 11.50 -20.45 1.72
N ASN A 311 12.37 -20.02 2.64
CA ASN A 311 13.83 -20.00 2.52
C ASN A 311 14.50 -19.05 1.51
N LYS A 312 13.78 -18.14 0.85
CA LYS A 312 14.43 -17.14 -0.01
C LYS A 312 14.91 -15.93 0.80
N LYS A 313 16.18 -15.96 1.21
CA LYS A 313 16.88 -14.75 1.68
C LYS A 313 16.90 -13.73 0.56
N SER A 314 16.57 -12.49 0.86
CA SER A 314 16.74 -11.37 -0.09
C SER A 314 18.19 -11.32 -0.58
N LYS A 315 18.40 -10.94 -1.85
CA LYS A 315 19.73 -10.71 -2.41
C LYS A 315 20.50 -9.62 -1.68
N LEU A 316 19.81 -8.75 -0.93
CA LEU A 316 20.41 -7.73 -0.07
C LEU A 316 20.96 -8.33 1.24
N CYS A 317 20.48 -9.50 1.65
CA CYS A 317 20.95 -10.23 2.81
C CYS A 317 22.09 -11.20 2.47
N LYS A 318 23.11 -10.73 1.75
CA LYS A 318 24.34 -11.50 1.58
C LYS A 318 25.01 -11.66 2.95
N VAL A 319 25.47 -12.89 3.20
CA VAL A 319 26.14 -13.32 4.45
C VAL A 319 27.46 -12.57 4.61
#